data_AF-A0A7J9EGM7-F1
#
_entry.id   AF-A0A7J9EGM7-F1
#
_cell.length_a   1.000
_cell.length_b   1.000
_cell.length_c   1.000
_cell.angle_alpha   90.00
_cell.angle_beta   90.00
_cell.angle_gamma   90.00
#
_symmetry.space_group_name_H-M   'P 1'
#
loop_
_entity.id
_entity.type
_entity.pdbx_description
1 polymer ?
#
loop_
_entity_poly.entity_id
_entity_poly.type
_entity_poly.pdbx_seq_one_letter_code
_entity_poly.pdbx_strand_id
1 'polypeptide(L)' 'MQIKLVIGDSARTVTAFYVSIILSSQNSEHDEIDFEFLGNRTGQPYILQKNVFTGGKGDREQRIYLWFDPTKTYHSYSVL' A
#
# COMPACT_ATOMS: atom_id res chain seq x y z
N MET A 1 7.24 -9.68 0.82
CA MET A 1 6.17 -10.22 -0.04
C MET A 1 6.55 -10.06 -1.51
N GLN A 2 6.32 -11.06 -2.35
CA GLN A 2 6.39 -10.92 -3.81
C GLN A 2 5.01 -10.52 -4.33
N ILE A 3 4.88 -9.37 -5.00
CA ILE A 3 3.58 -8.85 -5.45
C ILE A 3 3.68 -8.49 -6.94
N LYS A 4 2.67 -8.88 -7.71
CA LYS A 4 2.40 -8.43 -9.07
C LYS A 4 1.01 -7.83 -9.11
N LEU A 5 0.88 -6.63 -9.67
CA LEU A 5 -0.38 -5.87 -9.65
C LEU A 5 -1.29 -6.21 -10.84
N VAL A 6 -2.54 -5.75 -10.74
CA VAL A 6 -3.58 -5.99 -11.75
C VAL A 6 -3.21 -5.30 -13.06
N ILE A 7 -3.24 -6.06 -14.16
CA ILE A 7 -3.00 -5.53 -15.50
C ILE A 7 -4.27 -4.85 -16.06
N GLY A 8 -4.09 -3.78 -16.84
CA GLY A 8 -5.21 -3.07 -17.49
C GLY A 8 -5.81 -1.99 -16.60
N ASP A 9 -7.15 -1.87 -16.63
CA ASP A 9 -7.86 -0.88 -15.82
C ASP A 9 -8.05 -1.38 -14.40
N SER A 10 -7.37 -0.72 -13.47
CA SER A 10 -7.42 -0.98 -12.04
C SER A 10 -7.89 0.25 -11.26
N ALA A 11 -8.47 1.24 -11.94
CA ALA A 11 -8.92 2.47 -11.31
C ALA A 11 -9.88 2.16 -10.15
N ARG A 12 -9.71 2.86 -9.02
CA ARG A 12 -10.48 2.70 -7.77
C ARG A 12 -10.27 1.36 -7.05
N THR A 13 -9.23 0.61 -7.41
CA THR A 13 -8.78 -0.54 -6.60
C THR A 13 -7.58 -0.15 -5.75
N VAL A 14 -7.47 -0.79 -4.58
CA VAL A 14 -6.28 -0.73 -3.73
C VAL A 14 -5.85 -2.17 -3.45
N THR A 15 -4.62 -2.50 -3.82
CA THR A 15 -3.95 -3.70 -3.29
C THR A 15 -3.17 -3.27 -2.07
N ALA A 16 -3.40 -3.89 -0.91
CA ALA A 16 -2.74 -3.52 0.33
C ALA A 16 -1.84 -4.65 0.83
N PHE A 17 -0.64 -4.30 1.27
CA PHE A 17 0.23 -5.15 2.08
C PHE A 17 0.65 -4.33 3.29
N TYR A 18 0.13 -4.70 4.46
CA TYR A 18 0.28 -3.93 5.68
C TYR A 18 0.52 -4.83 6.89
N VAL A 19 1.06 -4.23 7.94
CA VAL A 19 1.15 -4.82 9.27
C VAL A 19 0.39 -3.89 10.21
N SER A 20 -0.62 -4.42 10.90
CA SER A 20 -1.42 -3.67 11.86
C SER A 20 -1.42 -4.41 13.19
N ILE A 21 -1.15 -3.69 14.28
CA ILE A 21 -1.11 -4.23 15.64
C ILE A 21 -2.23 -3.55 16.44
N ILE A 22 -3.21 -4.35 16.84
CA ILE A 22 -4.35 -3.89 17.65
C ILE A 22 -3.96 -3.96 19.13
N LEU A 23 -3.86 -2.80 19.80
CA LEU A 23 -3.55 -2.70 21.22
C LEU A 23 -4.85 -2.71 22.04
N SER A 24 -5.37 -3.91 22.30
CA SER A 24 -6.56 -4.18 23.13
C SER A 24 -7.90 -3.63 22.59
N SER A 25 -8.98 -4.41 22.76
CA SER A 25 -10.29 -4.13 22.14
C SER A 25 -11.04 -2.91 22.71
N GLN A 26 -10.48 -2.18 23.67
CA GLN A 26 -11.15 -1.05 24.33
C GLN A 26 -10.72 0.32 23.82
N ASN A 27 -9.57 0.41 23.14
CA ASN A 27 -9.04 1.66 22.62
C ASN A 27 -8.97 1.56 21.09
N SER A 28 -9.33 2.62 20.36
CA SER A 28 -9.15 2.71 18.90
C SER A 28 -7.69 2.93 18.49
N GLU A 29 -6.75 2.69 19.40
CA GLU A 29 -5.31 2.87 19.22
C GLU A 29 -4.72 1.62 18.56
N HIS A 30 -4.03 1.84 17.45
CA HIS A 30 -3.31 0.81 16.72
C HIS A 30 -2.04 1.40 16.11
N ASP A 31 -1.06 0.55 15.91
CA ASP A 31 0.12 0.88 15.10
C ASP A 31 -0.02 0.17 13.75
N GLU A 32 0.29 0.85 12.66
CA GLU A 32 0.13 0.31 11.31
C GLU A 32 1.23 0.81 10.38
N ILE A 33 1.69 -0.06 9.49
CA ILE A 33 2.63 0.26 8.42
C ILE A 33 2.05 -0.24 7.11
N ASP A 34 1.86 0.67 6.16
CA ASP A 34 1.11 0.41 4.93
C ASP A 34 1.98 0.46 3.69
N PHE A 35 1.77 -0.51 2.79
CA PHE A 35 1.93 -0.35 1.34
C PHE A 35 0.57 -0.47 0.66
N GLU A 36 0.11 0.62 0.06
CA GLU A 36 -1.12 0.68 -0.70
C GLU A 36 -0.82 1.00 -2.16
N PHE A 37 -1.10 0.04 -3.04
CA PHE A 37 -0.96 0.23 -4.48
C PHE A 37 -2.27 0.76 -5.05
N LEU A 38 -2.30 2.06 -5.35
CA LEU A 38 -3.46 2.74 -5.89
C LEU A 38 -3.54 2.48 -7.39
N GLY A 39 -4.56 1.70 -7.78
CA GLY A 39 -4.79 1.35 -9.17
C GLY A 39 -5.27 2.53 -10.02
N ASN A 40 -5.04 2.41 -11.33
CA ASN A 40 -5.25 3.48 -12.28
C ASN A 40 -5.85 2.95 -13.60
N ARG A 41 -6.30 3.86 -14.46
CA ARG A 41 -6.80 3.50 -15.80
C ARG A 41 -5.69 2.88 -16.65
N THR A 42 -6.07 2.07 -17.63
CA THR A 42 -5.13 1.47 -18.59
C THR A 42 -4.16 2.50 -19.16
N GLY A 43 -2.86 2.21 -19.08
CA GLY A 43 -1.79 3.07 -19.59
C GLY A 43 -1.33 4.19 -18.64
N GLN A 44 -1.97 4.34 -17.48
CA GLN A 44 -1.56 5.28 -16.43
C GLN A 44 -0.77 4.56 -15.33
N PRO A 45 0.22 5.21 -14.70
CA PRO A 45 1.06 4.57 -13.69
C PRO A 45 0.28 4.30 -12.40
N TYR A 46 0.62 3.19 -11.75
CA TYR A 46 0.27 2.93 -10.35
C TYR A 46 0.99 3.92 -9.43
N ILE A 47 0.33 4.26 -8.32
CA ILE A 47 0.96 4.99 -7.21
C ILE A 47 1.15 3.99 -6.07
N LEU A 48 2.37 3.93 -5.51
CA LEU A 48 2.59 3.29 -4.22
C LEU A 48 2.46 4.37 -3.14
N GLN A 49 1.41 4.26 -2.33
CA GLN A 49 1.25 5.01 -1.10
C GLN A 49 1.85 4.22 0.07
N LYS A 50 2.57 4.92 0.94
CA LYS A 50 3.05 4.40 2.21
C LYS A 50 2.46 5.25 3.33
N ASN A 51 2.14 4.63 4.45
CA ASN A 51 1.68 5.34 5.64
C ASN A 51 2.23 4.67 6.91
N VAL A 52 2.23 5.43 8.00
CA VAL A 52 2.57 4.94 9.33
C VAL A 52 1.58 5.49 10.34
N PHE A 53 0.85 4.60 11.00
CA PHE A 53 0.03 4.90 12.17
C PHE A 53 0.80 4.58 13.45
N THR A 54 0.68 5.46 14.44
CA THR A 54 1.22 5.27 15.79
C THR A 54 0.17 5.67 16.80
N GLY A 55 -0.23 4.78 17.70
CA GLY A 55 -1.27 5.05 18.70
C GLY A 55 -2.60 5.51 18.09
N GLY A 56 -2.98 4.95 16.94
CA GLY A 56 -4.20 5.28 16.19
C GLY A 56 -4.11 6.55 15.34
N LYS A 57 -2.97 7.26 15.34
CA LYS A 57 -2.77 8.46 14.51
C LYS A 57 -1.92 8.16 13.29
N GLY A 58 -2.49 8.33 12.09
CA GLY A 58 -1.84 8.28 10.79
C GLY A 58 -1.42 9.66 10.28
N ASP A 59 -1.89 10.02 9.08
CA ASP A 59 -1.61 11.27 8.35
C ASP A 59 -0.12 11.47 7.99
N ARG A 60 0.55 10.38 7.62
CA ARG A 60 1.98 10.36 7.27
C ARG A 60 2.23 9.83 5.87
N GLU A 61 1.30 10.11 4.95
CA GLU A 61 1.29 9.52 3.63
C GLU A 61 2.49 10.01 2.79
N GLN A 62 3.18 9.06 2.16
CA GLN A 62 4.12 9.33 1.07
C GLN A 62 3.65 8.60 -0.18
N ARG A 63 3.74 9.27 -1.33
CA ARG A 63 3.34 8.71 -2.62
C ARG A 63 4.49 8.78 -3.60
N ILE A 64 4.77 7.65 -4.24
CA ILE A 64 5.78 7.55 -5.30
C ILE A 64 5.22 6.82 -6.51
N TYR A 65 5.74 7.16 -7.69
CA TYR A 65 5.68 6.29 -8.85
C TYR A 65 6.80 5.25 -8.77
N LEU A 66 6.50 4.04 -9.23
CA LEU A 66 7.51 3.00 -9.39
C LEU A 66 8.28 3.25 -10.69
N TRP A 67 9.58 2.99 -10.70
CA TRP A 67 10.44 3.13 -11.88
C TRP A 67 10.32 1.94 -12.86
N PHE A 68 9.36 1.04 -12.61
CA PHE A 68 9.05 -0.14 -13.39
C PHE A 68 7.53 -0.32 -13.46
N ASP A 69 7.06 -1.16 -14.39
CA ASP A 69 5.64 -1.55 -14.48
C ASP A 69 5.35 -2.72 -13.52
N PRO A 70 4.66 -2.48 -12.39
CA PRO A 70 4.41 -3.50 -11.37
C PRO A 70 3.40 -4.57 -11.81
N THR A 71 2.80 -4.47 -13.00
CA THR A 71 1.83 -5.44 -13.54
C THR A 71 2.50 -6.55 -14.37
N LYS A 72 3.76 -6.35 -14.79
CA LYS A 72 4.45 -7.26 -15.71
C LYS A 72 5.06 -8.47 -15.01
N THR A 73 5.69 -8.26 -13.87
CA THR A 73 6.41 -9.31 -13.12
C THR A 73 6.19 -9.15 -11.63
N TYR A 74 6.53 -10.18 -10.85
CA TYR A 74 6.55 -10.06 -9.40
C TYR A 74 7.73 -9.19 -8.96
N HIS A 75 7.50 -8.33 -7.96
CA HIS A 75 8.52 -7.51 -7.31
C HIS A 75 8.48 -7.71 -5.79
N SER A 76 9.64 -7.58 -5.17
CA SER A 76 9.80 -7.67 -3.71
C SER A 76 9.37 -6.37 -3.03
N TYR A 77 8.47 -6.49 -2.07
CA TYR A 77 8.10 -5.43 -1.14
C TYR A 77 8.28 -5.92 0.29
N SER A 78 8.99 -5.15 1.11
CA SER A 78 9.33 -5.54 2.48
C SER A 78 9.31 -4.35 3.43
N VAL A 79 8.95 -4.63 4.68
CA VAL A 79 9.14 -3.79 5.86
C VAL A 79 10.19 -4.49 6.72
N LEU A 80 11.15 -3.74 7.28
CA LEU A 80 12.20 -4.23 8.17
C LEU A 80 11.96 -3.71 9.58
#